data_AF-A0AA95KKI6-F1
#
_entry.id   AF-A0AA95KKI6-F1
#
_cell.length_a   1.000
_cell.length_b   1.000
_cell.length_c   1.000
_cell.angle_alpha   90.00
_cell.angle_beta   90.00
_cell.angle_gamma   90.00
#
_symmetry.space_group_name_H-M   'P 1'
#
loop_
_entity.id
_entity.type
_entity.pdbx_description
1 polymer ?
#
loop_
_entity_poly.entity_id
_entity_poly.type
_entity_poly.pdbx_seq_one_letter_code
_entity_poly.pdbx_strand_id
1 'polypeptide(L)' 'MYDRELLIEKLQTLLAALRRIPRRFASITEPSDFYLTEDGEDKLDAICMILIAEQVKS' A
#
# COMPACT_ATOMS: atom_id res chain seq x y z
N MET A 1 -26.86 8.06 5.21
CA MET A 1 -26.60 8.95 4.05
C MET A 1 -25.15 8.69 3.67
N TYR A 2 -24.87 8.20 2.46
CA TYR A 2 -23.51 7.82 2.07
C TYR A 2 -22.77 9.11 1.70
N ASP A 3 -21.79 9.53 2.51
CA ASP A 3 -20.98 10.71 2.21
C ASP A 3 -20.03 10.36 1.07
N ARG A 4 -20.50 10.64 -0.13
CA ARG A 4 -19.77 10.37 -1.37
C ARG A 4 -18.45 11.13 -1.40
N GLU A 5 -18.41 12.32 -0.81
CA GLU A 5 -17.20 13.13 -0.66
C GLU A 5 -16.18 12.45 0.27
N LEU A 6 -16.62 11.94 1.42
CA LEU A 6 -15.77 11.17 2.35
C LEU A 6 -15.22 9.90 1.70
N LEU A 7 -16.05 9.22 0.90
CA LEU A 7 -15.61 8.03 0.15
C LEU A 7 -14.54 8.39 -0.89
N ILE A 8 -14.72 9.50 -1.61
CA ILE A 8 -13.76 9.98 -2.60
C ILE A 8 -12.46 10.39 -1.93
N GLU A 9 -12.50 11.09 -0.79
CA GLU A 9 -11.30 11.41 -0.01
C GLU A 9 -10.54 10.15 0.42
N LYS A 10 -11.22 9.16 1.00
CA LYS A 10 -10.58 7.90 1.39
C LYS A 10 -9.96 7.17 0.20
N LEU A 11 -10.66 7.12 -0.94
CA LEU A 11 -10.12 6.52 -2.17
C LEU A 11 -8.91 7.29 -2.72
N GLN A 12 -8.91 8.62 -2.64
CA GLN A 12 -7.78 9.45 -3.07
C GLN A 12 -6.56 9.26 -2.16
N THR A 13 -6.76 9.18 -0.85
CA THR A 13 -5.70 8.89 0.13
C THR A 13 -5.10 7.51 -0.12
N LEU A 14 -5.95 6.50 -0.32
CA LEU A 14 -5.53 5.13 -0.61
C LEU A 14 -4.78 5.06 -1.95
N LEU A 15 -5.25 5.76 -2.98
CA LEU A 15 -4.59 5.84 -4.29
C LEU A 15 -3.25 6.61 -4.21
N ALA A 16 -3.11 7.61 -3.35
CA ALA A 16 -1.85 8.32 -3.12
C ALA A 16 -0.82 7.41 -2.43
N ALA A 17 -1.24 6.62 -1.43
CA ALA A 17 -0.41 5.61 -0.79
C ALA A 17 0.00 4.52 -1.80
N LEU A 18 -0.96 4.00 -2.58
CA LEU A 18 -0.73 3.04 -3.65
C LEU A 18 0.16 3.56 -4.77
N ARG A 19 0.27 4.87 -5.00
CA ARG A 19 1.24 5.43 -5.96
C ARG A 19 2.67 5.49 -5.43
N ARG A 20 2.89 5.51 -4.12
CA ARG A 20 4.22 5.44 -3.50
C ARG A 20 4.78 4.02 -3.43
N ILE A 21 3.87 3.05 -3.36
CA ILE A 21 4.10 1.61 -3.33
C ILE A 21 4.94 1.14 -4.55
N PRO A 22 4.57 1.37 -5.84
CA PRO A 22 5.31 0.81 -6.99
C PRO A 22 6.76 1.28 -7.12
N ARG A 23 7.14 2.44 -6.56
CA ARG A 23 8.56 2.85 -6.46
C ARG A 23 9.38 1.90 -5.58
N ARG A 24 8.79 1.32 -4.53
CA ARG A 24 9.40 0.28 -3.70
C ARG A 24 9.34 -1.11 -4.34
N PHE A 25 8.46 -1.31 -5.31
CA PHE A 25 8.30 -2.56 -6.06
C PHE A 25 9.11 -2.56 -7.36
N ALA A 26 9.83 -1.48 -7.68
CA ALA A 26 10.62 -1.38 -8.91
C ALA A 26 11.70 -2.47 -9.01
N SER A 27 12.09 -3.07 -7.88
CA SER A 27 13.04 -4.19 -7.81
C SER A 27 12.36 -5.56 -7.75
N ILE A 28 11.03 -5.62 -7.78
CA ILE A 28 10.24 -6.85 -7.72
C ILE A 28 9.72 -7.12 -9.13
N THR A 29 10.19 -8.21 -9.71
CA THR A 29 9.94 -8.56 -11.11
C THR A 29 8.88 -9.65 -11.23
N GLU A 30 8.72 -10.46 -10.18
CA GLU A 30 7.70 -11.51 -10.12
C GLU A 30 7.07 -11.65 -8.72
N PRO A 31 5.83 -12.16 -8.60
CA PRO A 31 5.16 -12.34 -7.31
C PRO A 31 5.93 -13.22 -6.31
N SER A 32 6.80 -14.11 -6.76
CA SER A 32 7.60 -14.96 -5.88
C SER A 32 8.79 -14.21 -5.25
N ASP A 33 9.23 -13.08 -5.82
CA ASP A 33 10.27 -12.21 -5.21
C ASP A 33 9.85 -11.73 -3.80
N PHE A 34 8.55 -11.68 -3.51
CA PHE A 34 8.01 -11.34 -2.18
C PHE A 34 8.21 -12.41 -1.11
N TYR A 35 8.32 -13.69 -1.50
CA TYR A 35 8.36 -14.82 -0.57
C TYR A 35 9.64 -15.64 -0.69
N LEU A 36 10.45 -15.38 -1.72
CA LEU A 36 11.74 -16.03 -1.96
C LEU A 36 12.90 -15.39 -1.19
N THR A 37 12.73 -14.14 -0.73
CA THR A 37 13.78 -13.38 -0.05
C THR A 37 13.23 -12.66 1.16
N GLU A 38 14.00 -12.62 2.26
CA GLU A 38 13.66 -11.82 3.45
C GLU A 38 13.43 -10.34 3.09
N ASP A 39 14.18 -9.81 2.12
CA ASP A 39 14.03 -8.43 1.62
C ASP A 39 12.66 -8.21 0.94
N GLY A 40 12.08 -9.26 0.34
CA GLY A 40 10.75 -9.27 -0.24
C GLY A 40 9.64 -9.30 0.82
N GLU A 41 9.81 -10.11 1.86
CA GLU A 41 8.88 -10.18 2.99
C GLU A 41 8.87 -8.87 3.78
N ASP A 42 10.03 -8.29 4.08
CA ASP A 42 10.16 -6.98 4.76
C ASP A 42 9.51 -5.85 3.97
N LYS A 43 9.64 -5.87 2.63
CA LYS A 43 8.94 -4.91 1.78
C LYS A 43 7.43 -5.09 1.89
N LEU A 44 6.95 -6.33 1.83
CA LEU A 44 5.53 -6.67 1.95
C LEU A 44 4.96 -6.23 3.30
N ASP A 45 5.66 -6.47 4.39
CA ASP A 45 5.26 -6.06 5.73
C ASP A 45 5.25 -4.53 5.86
N ALA A 46 6.27 -3.84 5.34
CA ALA A 46 6.30 -2.37 5.32
C ALA A 46 5.12 -1.76 4.55
N ILE A 47 4.65 -2.42 3.48
CA ILE A 47 3.47 -1.99 2.72
C ILE A 47 2.19 -2.20 3.52
N CYS A 48 2.04 -3.38 4.11
CA CYS A 48 0.91 -3.68 5.00
C CYS A 48 0.85 -2.67 6.15
N MET A 49 1.98 -2.35 6.76
CA MET A 49 2.07 -1.34 7.83
C MET A 49 1.64 0.06 7.36
N ILE A 50 2.06 0.49 6.17
CA ILE A 50 1.68 1.79 5.60
C ILE A 50 0.18 1.85 5.29
N LEU A 51 -0.36 0.78 4.70
CA LEU A 51 -1.79 0.72 4.37
C LEU A 51 -2.65 0.71 5.64
N ILE A 52 -2.24 -0.01 6.68
CA ILE A 52 -2.92 -0.02 7.99
C ILE A 52 -2.82 1.36 8.64
N ALA A 53 -1.64 1.99 8.64
CA ALA A 53 -1.44 3.31 9.25
C ALA A 53 -2.26 4.42 8.57
N GLU A 54 -2.40 4.37 7.25
CA GLU A 54 -3.24 5.30 6.48
C GLU A 54 -4.74 5.06 6.70
N GLN A 55 -5.17 3.82 6.99
CA GLN A 55 -6.57 3.54 7.34
C GLN A 55 -6.94 3.94 8.78
N VAL A 56 -6.00 3.87 9.73
CA VAL A 56 -6.24 4.21 11.16
C VAL A 56 -6.33 5.71 11.41
N LYS A 57 -5.80 6.55 10.50
CA LYS A 57 -5.86 8.02 10.62
C LYS A 57 -7.22 8.64 10.24
N SER A 58 -8.21 7.83 9.88
CA SER A 58 -9.37 8.28 9.10
C SER A 58 -10.72 7.92 9.72
#